data_AF-A0A5B0DRH5-F1
#
_entry.id   AF-A0A5B0DRH5-F1
#
_cell.length_a   1.000
_cell.length_b   1.000
_cell.length_c   1.000
_cell.angle_alpha   90.00
_cell.angle_beta   90.00
_cell.angle_gamma   90.00
#
_symmetry.space_group_name_H-M   'P 1'
#
loop_
_entity.id
_entity.type
_entity.pdbx_description
1 polymer ?
#
loop_
_entity_poly.entity_id
_entity_poly.type
_entity_poly.pdbx_seq_one_letter_code
_entity_poly.pdbx_strand_id
1 'polypeptide(L)'
;MLNKLIVLAALLLPACFANAHEYKAGELEIAHPWSQELPPNAPTVAAYFVIHNSGKTADRLLSVDSPIAGIAQLHEHVKQNDLMKMQQVPRVEIPAGGEVTFAPMAYHVMLLELKDRSLLSDGKHFPLTMHFEKSGDVTVEVSVQKKPPEGSQMHAHAQ
;
A
#
# COMPACT_ATOMS: atom_id res chain seq x y z
N MET A 1 -42.38 -36.68 38.43
CA MET A 1 -40.93 -36.89 38.15
C MET A 1 -40.79 -36.88 36.63
N LEU A 2 -39.95 -36.13 35.93
CA LEU A 2 -38.90 -35.17 36.22
C LEU A 2 -38.67 -34.45 34.86
N ASN A 3 -38.54 -33.12 34.89
CA ASN A 3 -38.07 -32.18 33.87
C ASN A 3 -37.50 -32.71 32.53
N LYS A 4 -37.79 -31.97 31.45
CA LYS A 4 -36.75 -31.21 30.71
C LYS A 4 -37.35 -30.18 29.75
N LEU A 5 -37.26 -28.90 30.15
CA LEU A 5 -37.34 -27.76 29.25
C LEU A 5 -36.18 -27.87 28.24
N ILE A 6 -36.51 -27.82 26.94
CA ILE A 6 -35.52 -27.58 25.90
C ILE A 6 -35.35 -26.06 25.79
N VAL A 7 -34.22 -25.57 26.31
CA VAL A 7 -33.78 -24.18 26.15
C VAL A 7 -33.35 -24.00 24.69
N LEU A 8 -34.09 -23.19 23.95
CA LEU A 8 -33.70 -22.73 22.62
C LEU A 8 -32.61 -21.66 22.78
N ALA A 9 -31.34 -22.09 22.75
CA ALA A 9 -30.20 -21.17 22.77
C ALA A 9 -30.12 -20.44 21.43
N ALA A 10 -30.50 -19.17 21.41
CA ALA A 10 -30.30 -18.28 20.26
C ALA A 10 -28.78 -18.07 20.06
N LEU A 11 -28.25 -18.63 18.97
CA LEU A 11 -26.88 -18.43 18.51
C LEU A 11 -26.71 -16.97 18.08
N LEU A 12 -26.24 -16.10 18.97
CA LEU A 12 -25.70 -14.79 18.64
C LEU A 12 -24.29 -15.02 18.04
N LEU A 13 -24.22 -15.20 16.72
CA LEU A 13 -22.95 -15.15 16.00
C LEU A 13 -22.46 -13.69 16.02
N PRO A 14 -21.26 -13.41 16.55
CA PRO A 14 -20.61 -12.13 16.32
C PRO A 14 -20.29 -12.06 14.81
N ALA A 15 -20.94 -11.12 14.10
CA ALA A 15 -20.47 -10.74 12.79
C ALA A 15 -19.09 -10.11 12.97
N CYS A 16 -18.03 -10.86 12.67
CA CYS A 16 -16.70 -10.29 12.50
C CYS A 16 -16.79 -9.31 11.33
N PHE A 17 -16.92 -8.02 11.64
CA PHE A 17 -16.61 -6.96 10.70
C PHE A 17 -15.15 -7.12 10.31
N ALA A 18 -14.90 -7.66 9.13
CA ALA A 18 -13.59 -7.61 8.50
C ALA A 18 -13.29 -6.13 8.26
N ASN A 19 -12.50 -5.52 9.15
CA ASN A 19 -12.00 -4.17 8.94
C ASN A 19 -10.98 -4.27 7.81
N ALA A 20 -11.38 -3.90 6.59
CA ALA A 20 -10.42 -3.47 5.59
C ALA A 20 -9.62 -2.33 6.25
N HIS A 21 -8.30 -2.46 6.31
CA HIS A 21 -7.44 -1.46 6.94
C HIS A 21 -7.36 -0.25 5.99
N GLU A 22 -8.35 0.63 6.07
CA GLU A 22 -8.36 1.93 5.39
C GLU A 22 -7.53 2.92 6.22
N TYR A 23 -6.44 3.42 5.65
CA TYR A 23 -5.63 4.48 6.27
C TYR A 23 -6.07 5.83 5.72
N LYS A 24 -6.21 6.85 6.57
CA LYS A 24 -6.70 8.17 6.16
C LYS A 24 -5.78 9.30 6.60
N ALA A 25 -5.64 10.30 5.73
CA ALA A 25 -5.00 11.58 6.01
C ALA A 25 -5.92 12.68 5.44
N GLY A 26 -6.68 13.35 6.30
CA GLY A 26 -7.71 14.29 5.84
C GLY A 26 -8.74 13.62 4.91
N GLU A 27 -8.84 14.11 3.68
CA GLU A 27 -9.74 13.59 2.63
C GLU A 27 -9.07 12.51 1.74
N LEU A 28 -7.82 12.15 2.05
CA LEU A 28 -7.09 11.08 1.39
C LEU A 28 -7.34 9.74 2.07
N GLU A 29 -7.52 8.71 1.26
CA GLU A 29 -7.59 7.31 1.67
C GLU A 29 -6.47 6.52 0.97
N ILE A 30 -5.71 5.76 1.76
CA ILE A 30 -4.63 4.91 1.27
C ILE A 30 -5.09 3.46 1.40
N ALA A 31 -5.35 2.85 0.26
CA ALA A 31 -5.95 1.54 0.14
C ALA A 31 -4.90 0.48 -0.23
N HIS A 32 -5.04 -0.68 0.41
CA HIS A 32 -4.28 -1.90 0.14
C HIS A 32 -2.75 -1.74 0.05
N PRO A 33 -2.05 -1.22 1.09
CA PRO A 33 -0.59 -1.19 1.07
C PRO A 33 0.01 -2.61 1.06
N TRP A 34 0.85 -2.90 0.08
CA TRP A 34 1.47 -4.21 -0.08
C TRP A 34 2.87 -4.15 -0.69
N SER A 35 3.64 -5.21 -0.46
CA SER A 35 4.96 -5.43 -1.03
C SER A 35 5.08 -6.90 -1.44
N GLN A 36 5.82 -7.18 -2.50
CA GLN A 36 6.11 -8.57 -2.86
C GLN A 36 7.31 -9.09 -2.06
N GLU A 37 7.21 -10.32 -1.57
CA GLU A 37 8.37 -11.05 -1.05
C GLU A 37 9.40 -11.24 -2.17
N LEU A 38 10.66 -10.92 -1.87
CA LEU A 38 11.80 -11.10 -2.77
C LEU A 38 12.82 -12.07 -2.15
N PRO A 39 13.72 -12.66 -2.95
CA PRO A 39 14.80 -13.50 -2.42
C PRO A 39 15.58 -12.77 -1.33
N PRO A 40 16.09 -13.47 -0.29
CA PRO A 40 16.74 -12.84 0.88
C PRO A 40 17.88 -11.87 0.56
N ASN A 41 18.51 -12.04 -0.61
CA ASN A 41 19.65 -11.24 -1.07
C ASN A 41 19.25 -10.09 -2.02
N ALA A 42 17.95 -9.81 -2.20
CA ALA A 42 17.49 -8.70 -3.01
C ALA A 42 18.07 -7.37 -2.47
N PRO A 43 18.62 -6.50 -3.34
CA PRO A 43 19.24 -5.26 -2.89
C PRO A 43 18.23 -4.20 -2.46
N THR A 44 17.01 -4.27 -3.00
CA THR A 44 15.91 -3.33 -2.80
C THR A 44 14.57 -4.07 -2.75
N VAL A 45 13.54 -3.40 -2.25
CA VAL A 45 12.15 -3.89 -2.31
C VAL A 45 11.21 -2.74 -2.69
N ALA A 46 10.09 -3.06 -3.34
CA ALA A 46 9.09 -2.08 -3.75
C ALA A 46 7.81 -2.21 -2.93
N ALA A 47 7.22 -1.07 -2.56
CA ALA A 47 5.89 -1.00 -1.95
C ALA A 47 4.89 -0.31 -2.88
N TYR A 48 3.65 -0.77 -2.78
CA TYR A 48 2.53 -0.49 -3.68
C TYR A 48 1.26 -0.21 -2.87
N PHE A 49 0.37 0.62 -3.38
CA PHE A 49 -0.88 1.06 -2.74
C PHE A 49 -1.70 1.89 -3.73
N VAL A 50 -2.94 2.22 -3.38
CA VAL A 50 -3.75 3.21 -4.12
C VAL A 50 -4.06 4.37 -3.19
N ILE A 51 -3.96 5.60 -3.69
CA ILE A 51 -4.37 6.80 -2.96
C ILE A 51 -5.62 7.35 -3.64
N HIS A 52 -6.74 7.40 -2.92
CA HIS A 52 -7.96 8.08 -3.35
C HIS A 52 -8.05 9.44 -2.66
N ASN A 53 -8.37 10.48 -3.41
CA ASN A 53 -8.60 11.83 -2.89
C ASN A 53 -10.07 12.20 -3.09
N SER A 54 -10.85 12.09 -2.03
CA SER A 54 -12.26 12.49 -2.03
C SER A 54 -12.47 14.00 -1.89
N GLY A 55 -11.38 14.74 -1.73
CA GLY A 55 -11.36 16.15 -1.45
C GLY A 55 -11.52 17.06 -2.67
N LYS A 56 -11.79 18.33 -2.39
CA LYS A 56 -12.02 19.36 -3.41
C LYS A 56 -10.73 20.01 -3.92
N THR A 57 -9.59 19.71 -3.32
CA THR A 57 -8.29 20.24 -3.74
C THR A 57 -7.28 19.13 -3.93
N ALA A 58 -6.37 19.30 -4.90
CA ALA A 58 -5.28 18.37 -5.11
C ALA A 58 -4.30 18.40 -3.93
N ASP A 59 -3.66 17.27 -3.65
CA ASP A 59 -2.56 17.13 -2.70
C ASP A 59 -1.32 16.58 -3.41
N ARG A 60 -0.21 16.43 -2.69
CA ARG A 60 1.02 15.82 -3.20
C ARG A 60 1.66 14.93 -2.15
N LEU A 61 2.05 13.73 -2.55
CA LEU A 61 2.96 12.90 -1.76
C LEU A 61 4.38 13.43 -1.99
N LEU A 62 4.97 14.02 -0.97
CA LEU A 62 6.28 14.67 -1.04
C LEU A 62 7.41 13.66 -0.83
N SER A 63 7.25 12.77 0.13
CA SER A 63 8.25 11.78 0.49
C SER A 63 7.61 10.63 1.25
N VAL A 64 8.39 9.57 1.44
CA VAL A 64 8.06 8.41 2.25
C VAL A 64 9.28 8.01 3.07
N ASP A 65 9.05 7.37 4.21
CA ASP A 65 10.11 6.74 5.01
C ASP A 65 9.64 5.40 5.58
N SER A 66 10.61 4.56 5.95
CA SER A 66 10.34 3.31 6.65
C SER A 66 11.53 2.91 7.50
N PRO A 67 11.32 2.41 8.75
CA PRO A 67 12.41 1.96 9.62
C PRO A 67 13.18 0.76 9.05
N ILE A 68 12.59 0.00 8.11
CA ILE A 68 13.24 -1.16 7.50
C ILE A 68 14.29 -0.77 6.45
N ALA A 69 14.42 0.51 6.10
CA ALA A 69 15.27 0.99 5.02
C ALA A 69 16.13 2.19 5.44
N GLY A 70 17.27 2.38 4.77
CA GLY A 70 18.08 3.60 4.85
C GLY A 70 17.48 4.73 4.03
N ILE A 71 16.90 4.39 2.88
CA ILE A 71 16.38 5.33 1.91
C ILE A 71 15.06 4.78 1.36
N ALA A 72 14.06 5.65 1.23
CA ALA A 72 12.81 5.38 0.52
C ALA A 72 12.59 6.44 -0.56
N GLN A 73 12.31 6.02 -1.79
CA GLN A 73 12.22 6.89 -2.96
C GLN A 73 10.92 6.67 -3.71
N LEU A 74 10.34 7.74 -4.25
CA LEU A 74 9.20 7.67 -5.18
C LEU A 74 9.73 7.48 -6.59
N HIS A 75 9.25 6.46 -7.30
CA HIS A 75 9.67 6.12 -8.65
C HIS A 75 8.47 5.97 -9.57
N GLU A 76 8.70 6.18 -10.86
CA GLU A 76 7.72 5.95 -11.92
C GLU A 76 8.35 5.17 -13.07
N HIS A 77 7.50 4.56 -13.89
CA HIS A 77 7.88 4.00 -15.18
C HIS A 77 7.41 4.91 -16.30
N VAL A 78 8.34 5.35 -17.14
CA VAL A 78 8.04 6.15 -18.33
C VAL A 78 8.47 5.41 -19.60
N LYS A 79 7.67 5.51 -20.66
CA LYS A 79 8.06 5.07 -22.00
C LYS A 79 8.88 6.17 -22.67
N GLN A 80 10.16 5.92 -22.90
CA GLN A 80 11.05 6.83 -23.61
C GLN A 80 11.68 6.09 -24.79
N ASN A 81 11.38 6.52 -26.02
CA ASN A 81 11.92 5.91 -27.25
C ASN A 81 11.70 4.38 -27.33
N ASP A 82 10.47 3.94 -27.07
CA ASP A 82 10.06 2.53 -27.00
C ASP A 82 10.74 1.68 -25.90
N LEU A 83 11.52 2.30 -25.02
CA LEU A 83 12.10 1.66 -23.85
C LEU A 83 11.34 2.10 -22.58
N MET A 84 10.98 1.12 -21.76
CA MET A 84 10.47 1.39 -20.41
C MET A 84 11.65 1.73 -19.49
N LYS A 85 11.59 2.92 -18.89
CA LYS A 85 12.60 3.40 -17.95
C LYS A 85 11.97 3.65 -16.59
N MET A 86 12.55 3.07 -15.57
CA MET A 86 12.27 3.42 -14.18
C MET A 86 13.08 4.66 -13.80
N GLN A 87 12.45 5.66 -13.20
CA GLN A 87 13.13 6.86 -12.72
C GLN A 87 12.55 7.36 -11.40
N GLN A 88 13.40 7.95 -10.58
CA GLN A 88 12.99 8.63 -9.37
C GLN A 88 12.24 9.93 -9.70
N VAL A 89 11.17 10.21 -8.97
CA VAL A 89 10.45 11.48 -8.98
C VAL A 89 10.55 12.16 -7.62
N PRO A 90 10.58 13.50 -7.55
CA PRO A 90 10.71 14.22 -6.28
C PRO A 90 9.41 14.25 -5.47
N ARG A 91 8.26 14.00 -6.11
CA ARG A 91 6.91 13.99 -5.51
C ARG A 91 5.90 13.41 -6.50
N VAL A 92 4.71 13.06 -6.02
CA VAL A 92 3.59 12.57 -6.83
C VAL A 92 2.36 13.43 -6.58
N GLU A 93 1.73 13.94 -7.64
CA GLU A 93 0.51 14.75 -7.54
C GLU A 93 -0.73 13.85 -7.41
N ILE A 94 -1.62 14.21 -6.49
CA ILE A 94 -2.87 13.48 -6.24
C ILE A 94 -4.04 14.43 -6.56
N PRO A 95 -4.74 14.23 -7.69
CA PRO A 95 -5.78 15.16 -8.15
C PRO A 95 -6.97 15.19 -7.19
N ALA A 96 -7.63 16.35 -7.08
CA ALA A 96 -8.91 16.48 -6.38
C ALA A 96 -9.97 15.55 -6.98
N GLY A 97 -10.73 14.84 -6.14
CA GLY A 97 -11.76 13.91 -6.60
C GLY A 97 -11.25 12.74 -7.45
N GLY A 98 -9.94 12.47 -7.43
CA GLY A 98 -9.31 11.44 -8.26
C GLY A 98 -8.46 10.47 -7.44
N GLU A 99 -7.62 9.72 -8.12
CA GLU A 99 -6.78 8.70 -7.50
C GLU A 99 -5.41 8.59 -8.17
N VAL A 100 -4.47 7.98 -7.45
CA VAL A 100 -3.14 7.63 -7.96
C VAL A 100 -2.81 6.21 -7.53
N THR A 101 -2.39 5.40 -8.50
CA THR A 101 -2.04 3.99 -8.29
C THR A 101 -0.54 3.79 -8.24
N PHE A 102 -0.06 3.18 -7.15
CA PHE A 102 1.29 2.66 -7.02
C PHE A 102 1.22 1.15 -7.24
N ALA A 103 1.71 0.68 -8.39
CA ALA A 103 1.64 -0.71 -8.84
C ALA A 103 2.87 -1.08 -9.68
N PRO A 104 3.14 -2.38 -9.90
CA PRO A 104 4.18 -2.81 -10.84
C PRO A 104 4.02 -2.12 -12.20
N MET A 105 5.12 -1.63 -12.78
CA MET A 105 5.15 -0.87 -14.04
C MET A 105 4.43 0.49 -14.02
N ALA A 106 4.04 0.99 -12.85
CA ALA A 106 3.49 2.34 -12.64
C ALA A 106 4.35 3.10 -11.61
N TYR A 107 3.74 3.95 -10.79
CA TYR A 107 4.38 4.50 -9.60
C TYR A 107 4.70 3.39 -8.58
N HIS A 108 5.76 3.55 -7.82
CA HIS A 108 6.09 2.66 -6.70
C HIS A 108 7.05 3.35 -5.72
N VAL A 109 7.04 2.89 -4.48
CA VAL A 109 8.04 3.26 -3.49
C VAL A 109 9.18 2.26 -3.55
N MET A 110 10.40 2.71 -3.84
CA MET A 110 11.59 1.87 -3.79
C MET A 110 12.32 2.07 -2.46
N LEU A 111 12.46 0.99 -1.69
CA LEU A 111 13.21 0.94 -0.45
C LEU A 111 14.63 0.42 -0.73
N LEU A 112 15.63 1.19 -0.34
CA LEU A 112 17.05 0.87 -0.49
C LEU A 112 17.73 0.79 0.88
N GLU A 113 18.93 0.21 0.90
CA GLU A 113 19.74 0.06 2.12
C GLU A 113 18.94 -0.65 3.22
N LEU A 114 18.39 -1.82 2.88
CA LEU A 114 17.50 -2.58 3.75
C LEU A 114 18.18 -2.95 5.09
N LYS A 115 17.66 -2.41 6.18
CA LYS A 115 18.14 -2.57 7.57
C LYS A 115 17.52 -3.76 8.29
N ASP A 116 16.24 -4.02 8.04
CA ASP A 116 15.51 -5.14 8.64
C ASP A 116 14.82 -5.99 7.56
N ARG A 117 15.53 -7.01 7.11
CA ARG A 117 15.04 -7.95 6.10
C ARG A 117 14.10 -9.00 6.68
N SER A 118 14.02 -9.14 8.01
CA SER A 118 13.20 -10.16 8.66
C SER A 118 11.68 -9.90 8.50
N LEU A 119 11.33 -8.66 8.17
CA LEU A 119 9.97 -8.22 7.88
C LEU A 119 9.58 -8.35 6.39
N LEU A 120 10.49 -8.83 5.53
CA LEU A 120 10.28 -8.94 4.08
C LEU A 120 9.90 -10.36 3.62
N SER A 121 9.18 -11.09 4.48
CA SER A 121 8.69 -12.44 4.18
C SER A 121 7.16 -12.48 4.21
N ASP A 122 6.56 -13.42 3.48
CA ASP A 122 5.11 -13.62 3.42
C ASP A 122 4.40 -13.52 4.78
N GLY A 123 3.31 -12.77 4.84
CA GLY A 123 2.50 -12.58 6.05
C GLY A 123 3.13 -11.68 7.11
N LYS A 124 4.29 -11.07 6.81
CA LYS A 124 4.86 -9.99 7.63
C LYS A 124 4.33 -8.63 7.17
N HIS A 125 4.52 -7.65 8.04
CA HIS A 125 4.13 -6.27 7.81
C HIS A 125 5.27 -5.35 8.20
N PHE A 126 5.36 -4.20 7.55
CA PHE A 126 6.25 -3.12 7.95
C PHE A 126 5.57 -1.76 7.80
N PRO A 127 5.89 -0.78 8.67
CA PRO A 127 5.32 0.56 8.57
C PRO A 127 5.98 1.33 7.43
N LEU A 128 5.17 2.11 6.71
CA LEU A 128 5.59 3.10 5.73
C LEU A 128 4.92 4.43 6.07
N THR A 129 5.71 5.44 6.41
CA THR A 129 5.23 6.79 6.67
C THR A 129 5.18 7.56 5.36
N MET A 130 4.08 8.26 5.12
CA MET A 130 3.79 9.04 3.92
C MET A 130 3.62 10.49 4.32
N HIS A 131 4.36 11.39 3.66
CA HIS A 131 4.32 12.83 3.95
C HIS A 131 3.58 13.57 2.85
N PHE A 132 2.38 14.04 3.15
CA PHE A 132 1.56 14.81 2.21
C PHE A 132 1.76 16.32 2.41
N GLU A 133 1.70 17.08 1.30
CA GLU A 133 1.87 18.54 1.31
C GLU A 133 0.79 19.25 2.13
N LYS A 134 -0.46 18.75 2.10
CA LYS A 134 -1.59 19.38 2.81
C LYS A 134 -2.19 18.48 3.89
N SER A 135 -2.32 17.19 3.62
CA SER A 135 -3.00 16.25 4.53
C SER A 135 -2.13 15.81 5.71
N GLY A 136 -0.86 16.20 5.73
CA GLY A 136 0.10 15.85 6.78
C GLY A 136 0.62 14.42 6.64
N ASP A 137 1.04 13.85 7.76
CA ASP A 137 1.70 12.55 7.79
C ASP A 137 0.71 11.43 8.12
N VAL A 138 0.86 10.29 7.47
CA VAL A 138 0.16 9.05 7.81
C VAL A 138 1.10 7.86 7.68
N THR A 139 1.05 6.96 8.66
CA THR A 139 1.77 5.71 8.63
C THR A 139 0.82 4.58 8.26
N VAL A 140 1.20 3.79 7.27
CA VAL A 140 0.43 2.63 6.78
C VAL A 140 1.21 1.34 7.03
N GLU A 141 0.51 0.23 7.27
CA GLU A 141 1.16 -1.08 7.34
C GLU A 141 1.17 -1.74 5.97
N VAL A 142 2.37 -1.95 5.43
CA VAL A 142 2.59 -2.61 4.16
C VAL A 142 2.61 -4.12 4.39
N SER A 143 1.66 -4.84 3.79
CA SER A 143 1.58 -6.30 3.90
C SER A 143 2.51 -6.97 2.88
N VAL A 144 3.40 -7.84 3.34
CA VAL A 144 4.31 -8.60 2.47
C VAL A 144 3.66 -9.90 2.02
N GLN A 145 3.65 -10.14 0.72
CA GLN A 145 2.95 -11.26 0.10
C GLN A 145 3.84 -12.01 -0.88
N LYS A 146 3.73 -13.34 -0.92
CA LYS A 146 4.42 -14.18 -1.94
C LYS A 146 4.09 -13.81 -3.38
N LYS A 147 2.86 -13.36 -3.61
CA LYS A 147 2.34 -13.01 -4.93
C LYS A 147 1.62 -11.67 -4.85
N PRO A 148 1.58 -10.92 -5.96
CA PRO A 148 0.74 -9.73 -6.04
C PRO A 148 -0.72 -10.05 -5.69
N PRO A 149 -1.44 -9.17 -4.96
CA PRO A 149 -2.88 -9.28 -4.74
C PRO A 149 -3.65 -9.42 -6.05
N GLU A 150 -4.78 -10.12 -6.05
CA GLU A 150 -5.67 -10.17 -7.21
C GLU A 150 -6.08 -8.74 -7.62
N GLY A 151 -5.98 -8.41 -8.92
CA GLY A 151 -6.29 -7.07 -9.43
C GLY A 151 -5.15 -6.03 -9.35
N SER A 152 -4.05 -6.32 -8.65
CA SER A 152 -2.86 -5.44 -8.62
C SER A 152 -2.04 -5.45 -9.92
N GLN A 153 -2.31 -6.42 -10.81
CA GLN A 153 -1.81 -6.45 -12.18
C GLN A 153 -2.78 -5.72 -13.12
N MET A 154 -2.92 -4.41 -12.99
CA MET A 154 -3.64 -3.63 -14.01
C MET A 154 -2.71 -3.32 -15.19
N HIS A 155 -3.11 -3.87 -16.34
CA HIS A 155 -2.65 -3.68 -17.71
C HIS A 155 -1.54 -2.63 -17.95
N ALA A 156 -0.37 -3.12 -18.34
CA ALA A 156 0.57 -2.35 -19.15
C ALA A 156 -0.17 -1.85 -20.41
N HIS A 157 -0.33 -0.54 -20.54
CA HIS A 157 -0.94 0.05 -21.73
C HIS A 157 -0.01 -0.18 -22.94
N ALA A 158 -0.40 -1.15 -23.77
CA ALA A 158 -0.20 -1.04 -25.19
C ALA A 158 -1.12 0.09 -25.71
N GLN A 159 -0.51 1.21 -26.07
CA GLN A 159 -0.92 2.06 -27.19
C GLN A 159 0.33 2.49 -27.96
#